data_AF-A0A2G0E6J2-F1
#
_entry.id   AF-A0A2G0E6J2-F1
#
_cell.length_a   1.000
_cell.length_b   1.000
_cell.length_c   1.000
_cell.angle_alpha   90.00
_cell.angle_beta   90.00
_cell.angle_gamma   90.00
#
_symmetry.space_group_name_H-M   'P 1'
#
loop_
_entity.id
_entity.type
_entity.pdbx_description
1 polymer ?
#
loop_
_entity_poly.entity_id
_entity_poly.type
_entity_poly.pdbx_seq_one_letter_code
_entity_poly.pdbx_strand_id
1 'polypeptide(L)' 'MKKIIAITSCPVGIAHTYMAAENLEKVGKAVGAEVKVETH' A
#
# COMPACT_ATOMS: atom_id res chain seq x y z
N MET A 1 -15.91 0.24 -9.86
CA MET A 1 -14.47 0.26 -9.48
C MET A 1 -14.37 0.63 -8.01
N LYS A 2 -13.66 -0.15 -7.19
CA LYS A 2 -13.48 0.16 -5.76
C LYS A 2 -12.21 1.01 -5.60
N LYS A 3 -12.32 2.12 -4.87
CA LYS A 3 -11.18 2.99 -4.53
C LYS A 3 -10.80 2.72 -3.07
N ILE A 4 -9.53 2.45 -2.83
CA ILE A 4 -8.97 2.08 -1.53
C ILE A 4 -7.86 3.07 -1.21
N ILE A 5 -7.92 3.65 -0.01
CA ILE A 5 -6.84 4.45 0.55
C ILE A 5 -6.22 3.63 1.69
N ALA A 6 -4.90 3.57 1.75
CA ALA A 6 -4.19 2.87 2.81
C ALA A 6 -3.03 3.72 3.35
N ILE A 7 -2.69 3.51 4.61
CA ILE A 7 -1.48 4.06 5.24
C ILE A 7 -0.63 2.88 5.69
N THR A 8 0.66 2.94 5.39
CA THR A 8 1.64 1.96 5.86
C THR A 8 2.60 2.66 6.79
N SER A 9 2.87 2.05 7.94
CA SER A 9 3.89 2.55 8.85
C SER A 9 4.56 1.44 9.63
N CYS A 10 5.89 1.47 9.66
CA CYS A 10 6.72 0.61 10.46
C CYS A 10 7.43 1.48 11.51
N PRO A 11 7.29 1.17 12.81
CA PRO A 11 7.97 1.94 13.85
C PRO A 11 9.50 1.74 13.85
N VAL A 12 10.01 0.77 13.07
CA VAL A 12 11.42 0.40 13.01
C VAL A 12 11.93 0.49 11.58
N GLY A 13 12.42 1.67 11.21
CA GLY A 13 12.98 1.94 9.89
C GLY A 13 11.94 1.90 8.77
N ILE A 14 12.42 1.98 7.53
CA ILE A 14 11.55 2.23 6.36
C ILE A 14 11.20 0.97 5.55
N ALA A 15 11.91 -0.14 5.77
CA ALA A 15 11.86 -1.30 4.89
C ALA A 15 10.45 -1.90 4.78
N HIS A 16 9.80 -2.17 5.92
CA HIS A 16 8.47 -2.75 5.93
C HIS A 16 7.38 -1.77 5.50
N THR A 17 7.57 -0.46 5.73
CA THR A 17 6.65 0.58 5.24
C THR A 17 6.53 0.52 3.72
N TYR A 18 7.67 0.60 3.01
CA TYR A 18 7.67 0.57 1.54
C TYR A 18 7.30 -0.79 0.98
N MET A 19 7.74 -1.88 1.61
CA MET A 19 7.37 -3.24 1.19
C MET A 19 5.86 -3.47 1.26
N ALA A 20 5.21 -3.01 2.34
CA ALA A 20 3.76 -3.10 2.47
C ALA A 20 3.06 -2.24 1.41
N ALA A 21 3.55 -1.02 1.17
CA ALA A 21 2.97 -0.11 0.18
C ALA A 21 2.99 -0.71 -1.24
N GLU A 22 4.14 -1.22 -1.70
CA GLU A 22 4.25 -1.85 -3.01
C GLU A 22 3.32 -3.06 -3.16
N ASN A 23 3.22 -3.90 -2.12
CA ASN A 23 2.38 -5.10 -2.17
C ASN A 23 0.90 -4.75 -2.26
N LEU A 24 0.45 -3.71 -1.54
CA LEU A 24 -0.93 -3.21 -1.61
C LEU A 24 -1.26 -2.67 -3.00
N GLU A 25 -0.34 -1.96 -3.64
CA GLU A 25 -0.53 -1.48 -5.01
C GLU A 25 -0.56 -2.62 -6.04
N LYS A 26 0.34 -3.61 -5.90
CA LYS A 26 0.39 -4.80 -6.77
C LYS A 26 -0.92 -5.59 -6.69
N VAL A 27 -1.40 -5.86 -5.47
CA VAL A 27 -2.67 -6.57 -5.26
C VAL A 27 -3.85 -5.74 -5.76
N GLY A 28 -3.86 -4.43 -5.50
CA GLY A 28 -4.87 -3.50 -6.02
C GLY A 28 -5.07 -3.63 -7.53
N LYS A 29 -3.96 -3.58 -8.27
CA LYS A 29 -3.94 -3.79 -9.73
C LYS A 29 -4.46 -5.17 -10.12
N ALA A 30 -4.07 -6.23 -9.39
CA ALA A 30 -4.50 -7.60 -9.68
C ALA A 30 -6.01 -7.82 -9.46
N VAL A 31 -6.62 -7.14 -8.48
CA VAL A 31 -8.06 -7.27 -8.17
C VAL A 31 -8.95 -6.21 -8.84
N GLY A 32 -8.36 -5.34 -9.68
CA GLY A 32 -9.10 -4.27 -10.36
C GLY A 32 -9.59 -3.16 -9.43
N ALA A 33 -8.87 -2.92 -8.33
CA ALA A 33 -9.11 -1.83 -7.39
C ALA A 33 -8.07 -0.71 -7.56
N GLU A 34 -8.51 0.53 -7.44
CA GLU A 34 -7.63 1.70 -7.42
C GLU A 34 -7.13 1.90 -5.98
N VAL A 35 -5.85 1.62 -5.73
CA VAL A 35 -5.23 1.71 -4.40
C VAL A 35 -4.27 2.90 -4.38
N LYS A 36 -4.43 3.77 -3.38
CA LYS A 36 -3.49 4.85 -3.06
C LYS A 36 -2.91 4.61 -1.67
N VAL A 37 -1.59 4.53 -1.55
CA VAL A 37 -0.90 4.30 -0.28
C VAL A 37 -0.10 5.52 0.15
N GLU A 38 -0.19 5.88 1.42
CA GLU A 38 0.68 6.86 2.08
C GLU A 38 1.63 6.14 3.04
N THR A 39 2.92 6.51 3.02
CA THR A 39 3.99 5.87 3.82
C THR A 39 4.40 6.74 4.99
N HIS A 40 4.54 6.16 6.19
CA HIS A 40 4.95 6.83 7.44
C HIS A 40 6.02 6.07 8.21
#